data_AF-A0A1S2QZ57-F1
#
_entry.id   AF-A0A1S2QZ57-F1
#
_cell.length_a   1.000
_cell.length_b   1.000
_cell.length_c   1.000
_cell.angle_alpha   90.00
_cell.angle_beta   90.00
_cell.angle_gamma   90.00
#
_symmetry.space_group_name_H-M   'P 1'
#
loop_
_entity.id
_entity.type
_entity.pdbx_description
1 polymer ?
#
loop_
_entity_poly.entity_id
_entity_poly.type
_entity_poly.pdbx_seq_one_letter_code
_entity_poly.pdbx_strand_id
1 'polypeptide(L)'
;MYQVENVQGESLKQGSTIYIRGKYGEEPANLMIDEREKVVIGLWDKINKLKGKTLYTVGQQKQFEIIEVNDNKCVIKVGSTGKIRPITKKEFERANMLGPISSLNTSILRQKGASEVNPAYVLSILRAI
;
A
#
# COMPACT_ATOMS: atom_id res chain seq x y z
N MET A 1 -18.33 -15.79 2.83
CA MET A 1 -18.92 -15.93 4.16
C MET A 1 -18.28 -17.18 4.75
N TYR A 2 -17.31 -17.03 5.65
CA TYR A 2 -16.57 -18.16 6.20
C TYR A 2 -17.26 -18.60 7.50
N GLN A 3 -17.66 -19.87 7.59
CA GLN A 3 -18.13 -20.47 8.83
C GLN A 3 -16.94 -21.08 9.56
N VAL A 4 -16.76 -20.70 10.82
CA VAL A 4 -15.80 -21.30 11.73
C VAL A 4 -16.56 -22.31 12.58
N GLU A 5 -16.33 -23.60 12.36
CA GLU A 5 -16.80 -24.65 13.26
C GLU A 5 -15.79 -24.79 14.41
N ASN A 6 -16.25 -24.49 15.62
CA ASN A 6 -15.48 -24.66 16.85
C ASN A 6 -15.42 -26.16 17.17
N VAL A 7 -14.25 -26.78 17.01
CA VAL A 7 -14.02 -28.13 17.53
C VAL A 7 -13.94 -28.01 19.05
N GLN A 8 -14.81 -28.75 19.73
CA GLN A 8 -15.16 -28.62 21.13
C GLN A 8 -13.96 -28.53 22.09
N GLY A 9 -13.98 -27.51 22.95
CA GLY A 9 -13.76 -27.72 24.38
C GLY A 9 -12.35 -27.60 24.95
N GLU A 10 -11.31 -27.28 24.18
CA GLU A 10 -9.96 -27.10 24.75
C GLU A 10 -9.39 -25.71 24.47
N SER A 11 -9.01 -25.00 25.54
CA SER A 11 -8.26 -23.75 25.45
C SER A 11 -6.91 -24.00 24.79
N LEU A 12 -6.75 -23.52 23.57
CA LEU A 12 -5.50 -23.56 22.82
C LEU A 12 -4.43 -22.78 23.60
N LYS A 13 -3.33 -23.44 23.94
CA LYS A 13 -2.23 -22.84 24.70
C LYS A 13 -1.34 -22.01 23.79
N GLN A 14 -0.81 -20.91 24.33
CA GLN A 14 0.15 -20.04 23.66
C GLN A 14 1.33 -20.86 23.10
N GLY A 15 1.65 -20.67 21.82
CA GLY A 15 2.68 -21.43 21.11
C GLY A 15 2.17 -22.65 20.32
N SER A 16 0.86 -22.92 20.34
CA SER A 16 0.27 -24.00 19.52
C SER A 16 0.26 -23.62 18.04
N THR A 17 0.80 -24.49 17.19
CA THR A 17 0.73 -24.34 15.74
C THR A 17 -0.59 -24.90 15.22
N ILE A 18 -1.47 -24.05 14.69
CA ILE A 18 -2.73 -24.48 14.09
C ILE A 18 -2.52 -24.64 12.58
N TYR A 19 -2.76 -25.84 12.06
CA TYR A 19 -2.73 -26.12 10.64
C TYR A 19 -4.13 -25.93 10.06
N ILE A 20 -4.38 -24.78 9.45
CA ILE A 20 -5.61 -24.54 8.71
C ILE A 20 -5.45 -25.15 7.32
N ARG A 21 -6.09 -26.29 7.08
CA ARG A 21 -6.03 -26.98 5.79
C ARG A 21 -6.94 -26.28 4.78
N GLY A 22 -6.43 -25.23 4.14
CA GLY A 22 -7.08 -24.59 3.00
C GLY A 22 -7.07 -25.52 1.79
N LYS A 23 -8.21 -25.67 1.11
CA LYS A 23 -8.28 -26.37 -0.18
C LYS A 23 -7.55 -25.53 -1.25
N TYR A 24 -6.49 -26.12 -1.80
CA TYR A 24 -5.72 -25.76 -3.00
C TYR A 24 -4.70 -24.59 -2.89
N GLY A 25 -3.42 -24.96 -2.82
CA GLY A 25 -2.46 -24.58 -3.86
C GLY A 25 -1.52 -23.40 -3.66
N GLU A 26 -1.67 -22.58 -2.61
CA GLU A 26 -0.77 -21.44 -2.38
C GLU A 26 0.02 -21.64 -1.08
N GLU A 27 1.34 -21.39 -1.14
CA GLU A 27 2.27 -21.55 -0.02
C GLU A 27 1.74 -20.86 1.25
N PRO A 28 1.93 -21.45 2.44
CA PRO A 28 1.46 -20.85 3.68
C PRO A 28 2.19 -19.52 3.89
N ALA A 29 1.47 -18.41 3.73
CA ALA A 29 1.91 -17.14 4.26
C ALA A 29 2.13 -17.32 5.77
N ASN A 30 3.35 -17.07 6.24
CA ASN A 30 3.67 -17.05 7.67
C ASN A 30 2.85 -15.93 8.34
N LEU A 31 1.63 -16.25 8.74
CA LEU A 31 0.75 -15.40 9.50
C LEU A 31 1.03 -15.67 10.99
N MET A 32 1.85 -14.83 11.60
CA MET A 32 1.94 -14.74 13.06
C MET A 32 0.65 -14.08 13.57
N ILE A 33 -0.09 -14.82 14.40
CA ILE A 33 -1.29 -14.32 15.09
C ILE A 33 -0.86 -13.92 16.50
N ASP A 34 -0.93 -12.63 16.81
CA ASP A 34 -0.89 -12.08 18.17
C ASP A 34 -2.33 -11.63 18.50
N GLU A 35 -2.86 -12.03 19.66
CA GLU A 35 -4.23 -11.78 20.15
C GLU A 35 -4.55 -10.29 20.43
N ARG A 36 -3.77 -9.37 19.86
CA ARG A 36 -3.95 -7.91 19.85
C ARG A 36 -4.18 -7.41 18.42
N GLU A 37 -5.17 -7.97 17.73
CA GLU A 37 -5.54 -7.70 16.32
C GLU A 37 -5.62 -6.20 15.98
N LYS A 38 -4.48 -5.61 15.59
CA LYS A 38 -4.44 -4.56 14.57
C LYS A 38 -3.78 -5.18 13.36
N VAL A 39 -4.57 -5.50 12.34
CA VAL A 39 -4.03 -5.76 11.00
C VAL A 39 -3.12 -4.59 10.65
N VAL A 40 -1.81 -4.85 10.60
CA VAL A 40 -0.84 -3.83 10.16
C VAL A 40 -1.05 -3.67 8.66
N ILE A 41 -1.93 -2.76 8.30
CA ILE A 41 -2.22 -2.43 6.90
C ILE A 41 -0.92 -1.91 6.30
N GLY A 42 -0.36 -2.67 5.36
CA GLY A 42 0.89 -2.32 4.69
C GLY A 42 0.74 -1.05 3.87
N LEU A 43 1.86 -0.39 3.56
CA LEU A 43 1.88 0.80 2.70
C LEU A 43 1.13 0.55 1.38
N TRP A 44 1.32 -0.61 0.77
CA TRP A 44 0.70 -0.96 -0.49
C TRP A 44 -0.81 -1.12 -0.40
N ASP A 45 -1.31 -1.73 0.69
CA ASP A 45 -2.75 -1.86 0.93
C ASP A 45 -3.42 -0.50 1.07
N LYS A 46 -2.75 0.46 1.72
CA LYS A 46 -3.24 1.84 1.81
C LYS A 46 -3.31 2.51 0.43
N ILE A 47 -2.27 2.33 -0.40
CA ILE A 47 -2.26 2.84 -1.78
C ILE A 47 -3.37 2.19 -2.62
N ASN A 48 -3.60 0.89 -2.47
CA ASN A 48 -4.65 0.17 -3.20
C ASN A 48 -6.05 0.71 -2.89
N LYS A 49 -6.30 1.13 -1.64
CA LYS A 49 -7.55 1.81 -1.23
C LYS A 49 -7.78 3.18 -1.89
N LEU A 50 -6.78 3.73 -2.59
CA LEU A 50 -6.91 4.96 -3.33
C LEU A 50 -7.33 4.76 -4.80
N LYS A 51 -7.45 3.50 -5.28
CA LYS A 51 -7.93 3.23 -6.64
C LYS A 51 -9.30 3.87 -6.89
N GLY A 52 -9.45 4.53 -8.03
CA GLY A 52 -10.63 5.30 -8.42
C GLY A 52 -10.74 6.67 -7.76
N LYS A 53 -9.81 7.07 -6.88
CA LYS A 53 -9.83 8.38 -6.24
C LYS A 53 -9.11 9.42 -7.09
N THR A 54 -9.66 10.63 -7.03
CA THR A 54 -9.03 11.83 -7.57
C THR A 54 -8.23 12.53 -6.47
N LEU A 55 -6.99 12.88 -6.77
CA LEU A 55 -6.06 13.58 -5.89
C LEU A 55 -5.50 14.82 -6.59
N TYR A 56 -4.78 15.64 -5.81
CA TYR A 56 -4.18 16.88 -6.29
C TYR A 56 -2.69 16.94 -5.92
N THR A 57 -1.85 17.40 -6.84
CA THR A 57 -0.41 17.49 -6.57
C THR A 57 -0.11 18.53 -5.50
N VAL A 58 0.79 18.22 -4.56
CA VAL A 58 1.29 19.20 -3.58
C VAL A 58 1.87 20.44 -4.28
N GLY A 59 1.46 21.63 -3.83
CA GLY A 59 1.91 22.92 -4.36
C GLY A 59 1.07 23.41 -5.53
N GLN A 60 1.17 22.75 -6.69
CA GLN A 60 0.50 23.22 -7.92
C GLN A 60 -0.99 22.86 -8.01
N GLN A 61 -1.53 22.06 -7.09
CA GLN A 61 -2.92 21.63 -7.06
C GLN A 61 -3.42 21.06 -8.40
N LYS A 62 -2.55 20.36 -9.14
CA LYS A 62 -2.92 19.72 -10.41
C LYS A 62 -3.65 18.41 -10.11
N GLN A 63 -4.85 18.30 -10.67
CA GLN A 63 -5.70 17.12 -10.53
C GLN A 63 -5.11 15.90 -11.25
N PHE A 64 -5.22 14.73 -10.62
CA PHE A 64 -4.95 13.43 -11.24
C PHE A 64 -5.80 12.34 -10.58
N GLU A 65 -6.03 11.25 -11.30
CA GLU A 65 -6.82 10.11 -10.84
C GLU A 65 -5.95 8.86 -10.76
N ILE A 66 -6.14 8.03 -9.73
CA ILE A 66 -5.52 6.70 -9.64
C ILE A 66 -6.44 5.69 -10.34
N ILE A 67 -6.04 5.23 -11.51
CA ILE A 67 -6.89 4.35 -12.35
C ILE A 67 -6.62 2.87 -12.10
N GLU A 68 -5.41 2.51 -11.68
CA GLU A 68 -5.03 1.12 -11.44
C GLU A 68 -3.98 1.04 -10.32
N VAL A 69 -4.09 0.02 -9.49
CA VAL A 69 -3.03 -0.42 -8.57
C VAL A 69 -2.96 -1.94 -8.71
N ASN A 70 -1.77 -2.45 -8.99
CA ASN A 70 -1.46 -3.89 -9.01
C ASN A 70 -0.26 -4.16 -8.09
N ASP A 71 0.34 -5.35 -8.09
CA ASP A 71 1.38 -5.69 -7.12
C ASP A 71 2.69 -4.91 -7.29
N ASN A 72 2.93 -4.32 -8.46
CA ASN A 72 4.21 -3.75 -8.85
C ASN A 72 4.17 -2.24 -9.11
N LYS A 73 2.99 -1.68 -9.40
CA LYS A 73 2.85 -0.27 -9.77
C LYS A 73 1.45 0.29 -9.47
N CYS A 74 1.43 1.60 -9.30
CA CYS A 74 0.24 2.45 -9.32
C CYS A 74 0.23 3.21 -10.65
N VAL A 75 -0.90 3.25 -11.33
CA VAL A 75 -1.07 3.96 -12.60
C VAL A 75 -2.02 5.13 -12.38
N ILE A 76 -1.58 6.31 -12.80
CA ILE A 76 -2.37 7.53 -12.70
C ILE A 76 -2.72 8.10 -14.08
N LYS A 77 -3.82 8.84 -14.14
CA LYS A 77 -4.22 9.67 -15.28
C LYS A 77 -4.17 11.15 -14.88
N VAL A 78 -3.38 11.94 -15.59
CA VAL A 78 -3.23 13.38 -15.33
C VAL A 78 -4.47 14.13 -15.84
N GLY A 79 -5.16 14.88 -14.99
CA GLY A 79 -6.44 15.51 -15.33
C GLY A 79 -6.34 16.48 -16.52
N SER A 80 -5.31 17.34 -16.54
CA SER A 80 -5.18 18.38 -17.56
C SER A 80 -4.78 17.88 -18.96
N THR A 81 -4.14 16.71 -19.05
CA THR A 81 -3.58 16.22 -20.33
C THR A 81 -4.09 14.84 -20.72
N GLY A 82 -4.81 14.16 -19.83
CA GLY A 82 -5.19 12.75 -19.99
C GLY A 82 -4.00 11.78 -19.99
N LYS A 83 -2.75 12.25 -19.85
CA LYS A 83 -1.56 11.40 -19.91
C LYS A 83 -1.57 10.36 -18.80
N ILE A 84 -1.29 9.12 -19.18
CA ILE A 84 -1.15 8.00 -18.25
C ILE A 84 0.30 7.90 -17.81
N ARG A 85 0.52 7.75 -16.50
CA ARG A 85 1.85 7.61 -15.91
C ARG A 85 1.89 6.42 -14.94
N PRO A 86 2.75 5.43 -15.19
CA PRO A 86 3.04 4.42 -14.18
C PRO A 86 4.00 4.97 -13.13
N ILE A 87 3.76 4.61 -11.88
CA ILE A 87 4.62 4.87 -10.72
C ILE A 87 4.88 3.54 -10.05
N THR A 88 6.14 3.15 -9.94
CA THR A 88 6.51 1.82 -9.44
C THR A 88 6.36 1.74 -7.92
N LYS A 89 6.06 0.54 -7.41
CA LYS A 89 6.02 0.26 -5.96
C LYS A 89 7.33 0.66 -5.26
N LYS A 90 8.47 0.40 -5.91
CA LYS A 90 9.80 0.78 -5.44
C LYS A 90 9.94 2.29 -5.19
N GLU A 91 9.31 3.15 -6.00
CA GLU A 91 9.34 4.60 -5.77
C GLU A 91 8.67 4.98 -4.45
N PHE A 92 7.54 4.35 -4.13
CA PHE A 92 6.84 4.57 -2.86
C PHE A 92 7.62 4.03 -1.67
N GLU A 93 8.17 2.83 -1.80
CA GLU A 93 9.00 2.21 -0.75
C GLU A 93 10.24 3.06 -0.45
N ARG A 94 10.96 3.50 -1.50
CA ARG A 94 12.11 4.39 -1.33
C ARG A 94 11.71 5.70 -0.67
N ALA A 95 10.63 6.32 -1.10
CA ALA A 95 10.15 7.56 -0.49
C ALA A 95 9.78 7.37 0.99
N ASN A 96 9.14 6.26 1.34
CA ASN A 96 8.76 5.94 2.73
C ASN A 96 9.99 5.68 3.62
N MET A 97 11.09 5.16 3.06
CA MET A 97 12.35 4.95 3.79
C MET A 97 13.13 6.26 4.05
N LEU A 98 12.83 7.36 3.36
CA LEU A 98 13.53 8.64 3.56
C LEU A 98 13.14 9.35 4.86
N GLY A 99 12.07 8.92 5.52
CA GLY A 99 11.62 9.47 6.80
C GLY A 99 10.13 9.85 6.81
N PRO A 100 9.68 10.62 7.81
CA PRO A 100 8.29 11.01 7.97
C PRO A 100 7.76 11.77 6.74
N ILE A 101 6.63 11.33 6.17
CA ILE A 101 6.01 11.92 4.98
C ILE A 101 5.75 13.44 5.11
N SER A 102 5.46 13.92 6.33
CA SER A 102 5.26 15.35 6.64
C SER A 102 6.50 16.21 6.35
N SER A 103 7.69 15.64 6.45
CA SER A 103 8.96 16.32 6.20
C SER A 103 9.42 16.29 4.74
N LEU A 104 8.80 15.41 3.93
CA LEU A 104 9.20 15.21 2.53
C LEU A 104 8.63 16.31 1.63
N ASN A 105 9.44 16.72 0.65
CA ASN A 105 9.04 17.58 -0.46
C ASN A 105 9.53 16.99 -1.80
N THR A 106 9.05 17.52 -2.91
CA THR A 106 9.35 16.99 -4.25
C THR A 106 10.83 17.08 -4.62
N SER A 107 11.56 18.06 -4.07
CA SER A 107 13.00 18.21 -4.28
C SER A 107 13.77 17.08 -3.60
N ILE A 108 13.44 16.77 -2.34
CA ILE A 108 14.05 15.67 -1.57
C ILE A 108 13.86 14.34 -2.29
N LEU A 109 12.64 14.05 -2.76
CA LEU A 109 12.35 12.80 -3.47
C LEU A 109 13.19 12.64 -4.75
N ARG A 110 13.42 13.73 -5.48
CA ARG A 110 14.25 13.72 -6.69
C ARG A 110 15.74 13.59 -6.35
N GLN A 111 16.24 14.43 -5.44
CA GLN A 111 17.66 14.46 -5.07
C GLN A 111 18.14 13.15 -4.42
N LYS A 112 17.25 12.45 -3.71
CA LYS A 112 17.55 11.17 -3.06
C LYS A 112 17.23 9.94 -3.92
N GLY A 113 16.85 10.12 -5.19
CA GLY A 113 16.58 9.01 -6.11
C GLY A 113 15.36 8.16 -5.76
N ALA A 114 14.44 8.68 -4.93
CA ALA A 114 13.19 8.00 -4.60
C ALA A 114 12.19 8.07 -5.76
N SER A 115 12.09 9.22 -6.44
CA SER A 115 11.37 9.35 -7.70
C SER A 115 11.90 10.55 -8.50
N GLU A 116 12.55 10.27 -9.62
CA GLU A 116 13.13 11.32 -10.47
C GLU A 116 12.07 11.97 -11.36
N VAL A 117 11.21 11.13 -11.94
CA VAL A 117 10.23 11.49 -12.97
C VAL A 117 8.91 11.96 -12.38
N ASN A 118 8.45 11.34 -11.28
CA ASN A 118 7.09 11.54 -10.74
C ASN A 118 7.03 12.01 -9.27
N PRO A 119 7.97 12.84 -8.75
CA PRO A 119 8.05 13.14 -7.32
C PRO A 119 6.80 13.82 -6.75
N ALA A 120 6.14 14.67 -7.54
CA ALA A 120 4.90 15.35 -7.12
C ALA A 120 3.75 14.37 -6.86
N TYR A 121 3.60 13.36 -7.74
CA TYR A 121 2.53 12.37 -7.61
C TYR A 121 2.80 11.41 -6.47
N VAL A 122 4.05 10.91 -6.35
CA VAL A 122 4.47 10.05 -5.24
C VAL A 122 4.18 10.72 -3.90
N LEU A 123 4.62 11.97 -3.71
CA LEU A 123 4.38 12.69 -2.47
C LEU A 123 2.90 12.89 -2.16
N SER A 124 2.10 13.20 -3.18
CA SER A 124 0.67 13.47 -3.00
C SER A 124 -0.11 12.22 -2.61
N ILE A 125 0.24 11.07 -3.20
CA ILE A 125 -0.34 9.77 -2.86
C ILE A 125 0.07 9.37 -1.44
N LEU A 126 1.34 9.52 -1.06
CA LEU A 126 1.81 9.21 0.30
C LEU A 126 1.18 10.09 1.38
N ARG A 127 0.79 11.33 1.05
CA ARG A 127 0.08 12.22 1.97
C ARG A 127 -1.41 11.94 2.07
N ALA A 128 -1.97 11.15 1.15
CA ALA A 128 -3.40 10.83 1.10
C ALA A 128 -3.75 9.53 1.86
N ILE A 129 -2.76 8.87 2.47
CA ILE A 129 -2.90 7.59 3.19
C ILE A 129 -2.59 7.71 4.69
#